data_AF-T1B2B9-F1
#
_entry.id   AF-T1B2B9-F1
#
_cell.length_a   1.000
_cell.length_b   1.000
_cell.length_c   1.000
_cell.angle_alpha   90.00
_cell.angle_beta   90.00
_cell.angle_gamma   90.00
#
_symmetry.space_group_name_H-M   'P 1'
#
loop_
_entity.id
_entity.type
_entity.pdbx_description
1 polymer ?
#
loop_
_entity_poly.entity_id
_entity_poly.type
_entity_poly.pdbx_seq_one_letter_code
_entity_poly.pdbx_strand_id
1 'polypeptide(L)'
;MDTLLGRVTADGELVLDETRITDDELREVDKVFVVGCGSSFHSGLVVKHALEHWTRIPTEIDISSEFRYRDPILSSTSLVVGISQSGETMDTLQAVNLARRLKAKVLAISNVVDSSITRQSDGVLYTRAGPEIGVAATKTFSTQIVALQMLALYLAQLRGILYHEETSLVMDQLKALPGLMQDALDRDVAVKSVAEDIAEQRDLFYIGRNTGYPVALEGALKMKEIAYLRAEAYPAGELKHGPIALIEPGTVVLAVATKGRL
;
A
#
# COMPACT_ATOMS: atom_id res chain seq x y z
N MET A 1 -8.19 -13.21 -7.13
CA MET A 1 -7.08 -12.24 -7.11
C MET A 1 -5.79 -13.00 -6.92
N ASP A 2 -4.91 -12.94 -7.92
CA ASP A 2 -3.85 -13.94 -8.10
C ASP A 2 -2.66 -13.76 -7.14
N THR A 3 -2.58 -12.61 -6.48
CA THR A 3 -1.60 -12.32 -5.41
C THR A 3 -1.63 -13.37 -4.29
N LEU A 4 -2.81 -13.93 -3.99
CA LEU A 4 -3.02 -14.92 -2.93
C LEU A 4 -2.66 -16.36 -3.34
N LEU A 5 -2.46 -16.64 -4.62
CA LEU A 5 -2.28 -18.01 -5.11
C LEU A 5 -0.93 -18.60 -4.67
N GLY A 6 -0.98 -19.79 -4.06
CA GLY A 6 0.22 -20.51 -3.62
C GLY A 6 0.88 -19.91 -2.37
N ARG A 7 0.11 -19.16 -1.57
CA ARG A 7 0.61 -18.42 -0.40
C ARG A 7 0.24 -19.02 0.95
N VAL A 8 -0.54 -20.09 0.91
CA VAL A 8 -0.99 -20.82 2.08
C VAL A 8 -0.62 -22.28 1.84
N THR A 9 0.08 -22.89 2.78
CA THR A 9 0.42 -24.31 2.72
C THR A 9 -0.82 -25.18 2.94
N ALA A 10 -0.69 -26.49 2.74
CA ALA A 10 -1.77 -27.43 3.06
C ALA A 10 -2.18 -27.38 4.55
N ASP A 11 -1.25 -27.00 5.42
CA ASP A 11 -1.44 -26.88 6.87
C ASP A 11 -1.96 -25.49 7.29
N GLY A 12 -2.25 -24.59 6.32
CA GLY A 12 -2.81 -23.27 6.59
C GLY A 12 -1.79 -22.18 6.94
N GLU A 13 -0.49 -22.46 6.86
CA GLU A 13 0.58 -21.51 7.16
C GLU A 13 0.85 -20.58 5.97
N LEU A 14 1.12 -19.31 6.23
CA LEU A 14 1.51 -18.35 5.19
C LEU A 14 2.95 -18.56 4.74
N VAL A 15 3.17 -18.42 3.42
CA VAL A 15 4.50 -18.46 2.79
C VAL A 15 4.66 -17.32 1.78
N LEU A 16 5.89 -16.78 1.71
CA LEU A 16 6.29 -15.78 0.71
C LEU A 16 6.76 -16.48 -0.60
N ASP A 17 6.99 -15.74 -1.69
CA ASP A 17 7.35 -16.36 -2.99
C ASP A 17 8.79 -16.86 -2.92
N GLU A 18 9.70 -15.90 -2.82
CA GLU A 18 11.14 -16.08 -2.96
C GLU A 18 11.78 -15.23 -1.87
N THR A 19 12.28 -15.87 -0.82
CA THR A 19 13.02 -15.17 0.22
C THR A 19 14.34 -15.87 0.48
N ARG A 20 15.42 -15.09 0.48
CA ARG A 20 16.74 -15.49 0.99
C ARG A 20 16.93 -15.05 2.45
N ILE A 21 15.95 -14.32 2.99
CA ILE A 21 15.87 -13.96 4.41
C ILE A 21 15.25 -15.15 5.13
N THR A 22 15.90 -15.63 6.18
CA THR A 22 15.39 -16.76 6.96
C THR A 22 14.26 -16.32 7.90
N ASP A 23 13.42 -17.28 8.30
CA ASP A 23 12.36 -17.04 9.29
C ASP A 23 12.91 -16.50 10.62
N ASP A 24 14.11 -16.95 11.03
CA ASP A 24 14.79 -16.47 12.23
C ASP A 24 15.21 -15.00 12.09
N GLU A 25 15.78 -14.61 10.94
CA GLU A 25 16.14 -13.22 10.65
C GLU A 25 14.89 -12.32 10.60
N LEU A 26 13.78 -12.80 10.05
CA LEU A 26 12.51 -12.06 10.03
C LEU A 26 11.89 -11.93 11.43
N ARG A 27 12.09 -12.90 12.31
CA ARG A 27 11.63 -12.85 13.70
C ARG A 27 12.38 -11.79 14.53
N GLU A 28 13.63 -11.52 14.18
CA GLU A 28 14.48 -10.50 14.80
C GLU A 28 14.16 -9.07 14.33
N VAL A 29 13.29 -8.90 13.33
CA VAL A 29 12.96 -7.57 12.80
C VAL A 29 12.31 -6.71 13.88
N ASP A 30 12.93 -5.57 14.18
CA ASP A 30 12.48 -4.62 15.21
C ASP A 30 11.94 -3.30 14.63
N LYS A 31 12.15 -3.06 13.34
CA LYS A 31 11.66 -1.87 12.63
C LYS A 31 11.40 -2.17 11.15
N VAL A 32 10.27 -1.71 10.64
CA VAL A 32 9.92 -1.80 9.22
C VAL A 32 9.95 -0.41 8.59
N PHE A 33 10.56 -0.29 7.42
CA PHE A 33 10.42 0.86 6.54
C PHE A 33 9.77 0.42 5.24
N VAL A 34 8.73 1.11 4.79
CA VAL A 34 8.12 0.89 3.48
C VAL A 34 8.45 2.09 2.62
N VAL A 35 9.10 1.84 1.47
CA VAL A 35 9.52 2.88 0.54
C VAL A 35 8.84 2.67 -0.81
N GLY A 36 8.26 3.73 -1.35
CA GLY A 36 7.64 3.73 -2.68
C GLY A 36 7.49 5.15 -3.23
N CYS A 37 6.95 5.28 -4.43
CA CYS A 37 6.60 6.56 -5.04
C CYS A 37 5.13 6.54 -5.51
N GLY A 38 4.45 7.69 -5.43
CA GLY A 38 3.06 7.85 -5.88
C GLY A 38 2.11 6.82 -5.26
N SER A 39 1.34 6.12 -6.10
CA SER A 39 0.41 5.07 -5.64
C SER A 39 1.08 3.98 -4.79
N SER A 40 2.35 3.66 -5.04
CA SER A 40 3.09 2.66 -4.24
C SER A 40 3.42 3.17 -2.84
N PHE A 41 3.59 4.48 -2.66
CA PHE A 41 3.72 5.09 -1.35
C PHE A 41 2.37 5.10 -0.62
N HIS A 42 1.28 5.42 -1.32
CA HIS A 42 -0.07 5.38 -0.73
C HIS A 42 -0.48 3.99 -0.25
N SER A 43 -0.09 2.90 -0.96
CA SER A 43 -0.41 1.54 -0.52
C SER A 43 0.28 1.19 0.81
N GLY A 44 1.52 1.67 1.01
CA GLY A 44 2.21 1.61 2.30
C GLY A 44 1.44 2.33 3.41
N LEU A 45 0.94 3.54 3.14
CA LEU A 45 0.14 4.30 4.11
C LEU A 45 -1.15 3.58 4.48
N VAL A 46 -1.83 2.94 3.54
CA VAL A 46 -3.06 2.15 3.80
C VAL A 46 -2.77 1.03 4.81
N VAL A 47 -1.65 0.32 4.66
CA VAL A 47 -1.36 -0.89 5.43
C VAL A 47 -0.58 -0.62 6.71
N LYS A 48 0.03 0.56 6.88
CA LYS A 48 0.81 0.95 8.08
C LYS A 48 0.14 0.54 9.39
N HIS A 49 -1.14 0.89 9.57
CA HIS A 49 -1.85 0.57 10.80
C HIS A 49 -2.04 -0.94 11.01
N ALA A 50 -2.28 -1.71 9.96
CA ALA A 50 -2.39 -3.16 10.04
C ALA A 50 -1.03 -3.81 10.36
N LEU A 51 0.05 -3.36 9.71
CA LEU A 51 1.42 -3.77 10.01
C LEU A 51 1.74 -3.57 11.49
N GLU A 52 1.59 -2.36 12.01
CA GLU A 52 1.87 -2.05 13.41
C GLU A 52 0.95 -2.81 14.38
N HIS A 53 -0.33 -2.96 14.03
CA HIS A 53 -1.31 -3.63 14.88
C HIS A 53 -1.04 -5.13 15.00
N TRP A 54 -0.81 -5.81 13.88
CA TRP A 54 -0.62 -7.26 13.84
C TRP A 54 0.79 -7.67 14.25
N THR A 55 1.81 -6.92 13.82
CA THR A 55 3.21 -7.32 14.07
C THR A 55 3.79 -6.69 15.32
N ARG A 56 3.20 -5.60 15.86
CA ARG A 56 3.79 -4.79 16.94
C ARG A 56 5.20 -4.23 16.60
N ILE A 57 5.52 -4.11 15.31
CA ILE A 57 6.78 -3.53 14.84
C ILE A 57 6.53 -2.08 14.41
N PRO A 58 7.27 -1.09 14.95
CA PRO A 58 7.23 0.29 14.47
C PRO A 58 7.47 0.34 12.96
N THR A 59 6.56 0.99 12.24
CA THR A 59 6.60 1.04 10.77
C THR A 59 6.70 2.48 10.28
N GLU A 60 7.69 2.81 9.47
CA GLU A 60 7.79 4.10 8.79
C GLU A 60 7.42 3.92 7.30
N ILE A 61 6.64 4.85 6.75
CA ILE A 61 6.32 4.88 5.32
C ILE A 61 6.95 6.13 4.76
N ASP A 62 7.87 5.98 3.82
CA ASP A 62 8.62 7.08 3.24
C ASP A 62 8.44 7.14 1.73
N ILE A 63 8.44 8.36 1.22
CA ILE A 63 8.63 8.62 -0.20
C ILE A 63 10.08 8.26 -0.53
N SER A 64 10.29 7.42 -1.54
CA SER A 64 11.62 6.87 -1.83
C SER A 64 12.67 7.94 -2.12
N SER A 65 12.26 9.04 -2.76
CA SER A 65 13.14 10.17 -3.05
C SER A 65 13.70 10.80 -1.77
N GLU A 66 12.87 10.94 -0.72
CA GLU A 66 13.26 11.56 0.55
C GLU A 66 14.00 10.59 1.47
N PHE A 67 13.63 9.31 1.44
CA PHE A 67 14.24 8.26 2.27
C PHE A 67 15.77 8.25 2.17
N ARG A 68 16.29 8.46 0.95
CA ARG A 68 17.73 8.50 0.71
C ARG A 68 18.42 9.68 1.38
N TYR A 69 17.78 10.85 1.42
CA TYR A 69 18.41 12.11 1.82
C TYR A 69 18.17 12.48 3.29
N ARG A 70 17.35 11.70 4.01
CA ARG A 70 17.04 11.94 5.43
C ARG A 70 17.90 11.16 6.43
N ASP A 71 19.00 10.56 5.97
CA ASP A 71 19.91 9.71 6.77
C ASP A 71 19.15 8.69 7.65
N PRO A 72 18.48 7.69 7.04
CA PRO A 72 17.62 6.76 7.78
C PRO A 72 18.44 5.90 8.75
N ILE A 73 17.92 5.77 9.97
CA ILE A 73 18.54 4.93 11.02
C ILE A 73 18.16 3.48 10.75
N LEU A 74 19.09 2.75 10.12
CA LEU A 74 18.94 1.34 9.77
C LEU A 74 19.96 0.47 10.51
N SER A 75 19.54 -0.75 10.84
CA SER A 75 20.34 -1.80 11.48
C SER A 75 20.19 -3.12 10.70
N SER A 76 20.92 -4.15 11.11
CA SER A 76 20.73 -5.52 10.59
C SER A 76 19.37 -6.13 10.94
N THR A 77 18.68 -5.59 11.95
CA THR A 77 17.32 -5.95 12.38
C THR A 77 16.24 -5.07 11.72
N SER A 78 16.63 -4.11 10.87
CA SER A 78 15.67 -3.33 10.09
C SER A 78 15.26 -4.09 8.83
N LEU A 79 13.96 -4.09 8.53
CA LEU A 79 13.39 -4.55 7.27
C LEU A 79 12.97 -3.36 6.41
N VAL A 80 13.52 -3.26 5.20
CA VAL A 80 13.10 -2.26 4.20
C VAL A 80 12.29 -2.95 3.10
N VAL A 81 11.04 -2.54 2.93
CA VAL A 81 10.10 -3.03 1.94
C VAL A 81 10.02 -2.02 0.79
N GLY A 82 10.65 -2.34 -0.34
CA GLY A 82 10.62 -1.52 -1.54
C GLY A 82 9.43 -1.89 -2.44
N ILE A 83 8.56 -0.94 -2.74
CA ILE A 83 7.36 -1.17 -3.57
C ILE A 83 7.54 -0.48 -4.93
N SER A 84 7.52 -1.25 -6.01
CA SER A 84 7.53 -0.71 -7.37
C SER A 84 6.81 -1.65 -8.33
N GLN A 85 5.82 -1.14 -9.04
CA GLN A 85 5.09 -1.90 -10.06
C GLN A 85 6.03 -2.40 -11.17
N SER A 86 6.85 -1.50 -11.72
CA SER A 86 7.77 -1.81 -12.82
C SER A 86 9.05 -2.51 -12.33
N GLY A 87 9.39 -2.29 -11.06
CA GLY A 87 10.68 -2.69 -10.49
C GLY A 87 11.87 -1.86 -10.98
N GLU A 88 11.60 -0.77 -11.72
CA GLU A 88 12.61 0.10 -12.34
C GLU A 88 12.54 1.56 -11.86
N THR A 89 11.68 1.86 -10.88
CA THR A 89 11.57 3.21 -10.29
C THR A 89 12.90 3.61 -9.63
N MET A 90 13.62 4.55 -10.24
CA MET A 90 14.99 4.89 -9.85
C MET A 90 15.13 5.28 -8.37
N ASP A 91 14.26 6.13 -7.85
CA ASP A 91 14.34 6.54 -6.45
C ASP A 91 14.14 5.37 -5.49
N THR A 92 13.20 4.46 -5.79
CA THR A 92 12.97 3.24 -5.00
C THR A 92 14.15 2.27 -5.10
N LEU A 93 14.75 2.11 -6.28
CA LEU A 93 15.98 1.34 -6.45
C LEU A 93 17.13 1.92 -5.61
N GLN A 94 17.29 3.24 -5.58
CA GLN A 94 18.31 3.88 -4.77
C GLN A 94 18.06 3.73 -3.27
N ALA A 95 16.80 3.80 -2.83
CA ALA A 95 16.40 3.55 -1.45
C ALA A 95 16.74 2.11 -1.01
N VAL A 96 16.39 1.13 -1.85
CA VAL A 96 16.75 -0.30 -1.64
C VAL A 96 18.26 -0.49 -1.58
N ASN A 97 19.01 0.10 -2.51
CA ASN A 97 20.47 0.00 -2.51
C ASN A 97 21.11 0.63 -1.27
N LEU A 98 20.58 1.76 -0.79
CA LEU A 98 21.02 2.37 0.45
C LEU A 98 20.78 1.44 1.64
N ALA A 99 19.58 0.86 1.75
CA ALA A 99 19.23 -0.07 2.81
C ALA A 99 20.20 -1.26 2.89
N ARG A 100 20.53 -1.84 1.74
CA ARG A 100 21.52 -2.92 1.64
C ARG A 100 22.91 -2.50 2.08
N ARG A 101 23.39 -1.32 1.66
CA ARG A 101 24.69 -0.79 2.09
C ARG A 101 24.75 -0.61 3.61
N LEU A 102 23.62 -0.25 4.22
CA LEU A 102 23.47 -0.11 5.67
C LEU A 102 23.12 -1.43 6.38
N LYS A 103 23.21 -2.57 5.67
CA LYS A 103 23.01 -3.94 6.16
C LYS A 103 21.59 -4.28 6.62
N ALA A 104 20.59 -3.45 6.30
CA ALA A 104 19.20 -3.80 6.50
C ALA A 104 18.79 -4.93 5.54
N LYS A 105 17.79 -5.72 5.96
CA LYS A 105 17.15 -6.72 5.11
C LYS A 105 16.24 -6.02 4.12
N VAL A 106 16.25 -6.45 2.86
CA VAL A 106 15.37 -5.85 1.83
C VAL A 106 14.39 -6.86 1.27
N LEU A 107 13.12 -6.49 1.25
CA LEU A 107 12.06 -7.21 0.54
C LEU A 107 11.45 -6.32 -0.54
N ALA A 108 11.34 -6.81 -1.77
CA ALA A 108 10.65 -6.11 -2.85
C ALA A 108 9.20 -6.58 -2.99
N ILE A 109 8.26 -5.65 -3.14
CA ILE A 109 6.92 -5.92 -3.67
C ILE A 109 6.89 -5.39 -5.10
N SER A 110 6.80 -6.30 -6.06
CA SER A 110 6.85 -5.97 -7.50
C SER A 110 5.79 -6.73 -8.30
N ASN A 111 5.44 -6.22 -9.47
CA ASN A 111 4.61 -6.94 -10.44
C ASN A 111 5.43 -7.60 -11.54
N VAL A 112 6.62 -7.06 -11.83
CA VAL A 112 7.51 -7.54 -12.89
C VAL A 112 8.55 -8.49 -12.33
N VAL A 113 8.51 -9.74 -12.82
CA VAL A 113 9.50 -10.78 -12.53
C VAL A 113 10.85 -10.39 -13.11
N ASP A 114 11.91 -10.66 -12.35
CA ASP A 114 13.30 -10.38 -12.74
C ASP A 114 13.49 -8.91 -13.19
N SER A 115 12.95 -7.98 -12.41
CA SER A 115 13.24 -6.55 -12.52
C SER A 115 14.47 -6.18 -11.69
N SER A 116 14.98 -4.96 -11.87
CA SER A 116 16.15 -4.48 -11.13
C SER A 116 15.94 -4.55 -9.62
N ILE A 117 14.74 -4.17 -9.11
CA ILE A 117 14.46 -4.20 -7.68
C ILE A 117 14.44 -5.62 -7.13
N THR A 118 13.94 -6.60 -7.90
CA THR A 118 13.80 -7.98 -7.43
C THR A 118 15.16 -8.67 -7.36
N ARG A 119 16.03 -8.46 -8.37
CA ARG A 119 17.42 -8.94 -8.33
C ARG A 119 18.22 -8.32 -7.17
N GLN A 120 17.92 -7.07 -6.84
CA GLN A 120 18.58 -6.32 -5.79
C GLN A 120 17.94 -6.51 -4.41
N SER A 121 16.92 -7.33 -4.24
CA SER A 121 16.29 -7.55 -2.91
C SER A 121 16.62 -8.93 -2.35
N ASP A 122 16.58 -9.07 -1.03
CA ASP A 122 16.85 -10.32 -0.33
C ASP A 122 15.64 -11.26 -0.35
N GLY A 123 14.44 -10.69 -0.42
CA GLY A 123 13.22 -11.41 -0.76
C GLY A 123 12.33 -10.61 -1.73
N VAL A 124 11.38 -11.31 -2.33
CA VAL A 124 10.44 -10.76 -3.30
C VAL A 124 9.05 -11.32 -3.01
N LEU A 125 8.05 -10.44 -3.10
CA LEU A 125 6.66 -10.80 -3.13
C LEU A 125 6.01 -10.22 -4.39
N TYR A 126 5.68 -11.10 -5.33
CA TYR A 126 5.03 -10.74 -6.56
C TYR A 126 3.54 -10.48 -6.37
N THR A 127 3.10 -9.31 -6.82
CA THR A 127 1.70 -8.90 -6.80
C THR A 127 0.85 -9.70 -7.79
N ARG A 128 1.43 -10.15 -8.91
CA ARG A 128 0.74 -10.91 -9.98
C ARG A 128 -0.52 -10.19 -10.50
N ALA A 129 -0.46 -8.87 -10.61
CA ALA A 129 -1.53 -8.07 -11.19
C ALA A 129 -1.64 -8.23 -12.72
N GLY A 130 -0.59 -8.75 -13.37
CA GLY A 130 -0.46 -8.79 -14.82
C GLY A 130 -0.13 -7.40 -15.41
N PRO A 131 -0.01 -7.26 -16.74
CA PRO A 131 0.43 -6.01 -17.38
C PRO A 131 -0.53 -4.85 -17.10
N GLU A 132 -0.02 -3.69 -16.70
CA GLU A 132 -0.80 -2.47 -16.52
C GLU A 132 -0.36 -1.44 -17.57
N ILE A 133 -1.25 -1.16 -18.52
CA ILE A 133 -0.97 -0.29 -19.68
C ILE A 133 -1.39 1.15 -19.39
N GLY A 134 -2.41 1.33 -18.56
CA GLY A 134 -2.88 2.65 -18.14
C GLY A 134 -1.79 3.39 -17.38
N VAL A 135 -1.72 4.71 -17.59
CA VAL A 135 -0.76 5.58 -16.89
C VAL A 135 -1.01 5.56 -15.38
N ALA A 136 -2.29 5.63 -14.99
CA ALA A 136 -2.69 5.65 -13.60
C ALA A 136 -2.79 4.23 -13.03
N ALA A 137 -2.06 3.96 -11.96
CA ALA A 137 -2.14 2.69 -11.24
C ALA A 137 -3.57 2.39 -10.76
N THR A 138 -4.02 1.14 -10.94
CA THR A 138 -5.35 0.69 -10.52
C THR A 138 -5.24 -0.66 -9.82
N LYS A 139 -5.15 -1.75 -10.58
CA LYS A 139 -4.99 -3.11 -10.06
C LYS A 139 -3.67 -3.30 -9.32
N THR A 140 -2.64 -2.56 -9.70
CA THR A 140 -1.33 -2.64 -9.03
C THR A 140 -1.40 -2.02 -7.64
N PHE A 141 -2.18 -0.95 -7.44
CA PHE A 141 -2.43 -0.38 -6.11
C PHE A 141 -3.13 -1.36 -5.18
N SER A 142 -4.23 -1.98 -5.61
CA SER A 142 -4.97 -2.94 -4.78
C SER A 142 -4.16 -4.21 -4.48
N THR A 143 -3.43 -4.73 -5.47
CA THR A 143 -2.57 -5.90 -5.28
C THR A 143 -1.35 -5.63 -4.40
N GLN A 144 -0.81 -4.42 -4.41
CA GLN A 144 0.23 -3.98 -3.47
C GLN A 144 -0.28 -3.93 -2.03
N ILE A 145 -1.51 -3.44 -1.80
CA ILE A 145 -2.14 -3.45 -0.46
C ILE A 145 -2.26 -4.88 0.07
N VAL A 146 -2.76 -5.81 -0.75
CA VAL A 146 -2.90 -7.21 -0.32
C VAL A 146 -1.52 -7.83 -0.09
N ALA A 147 -0.55 -7.58 -0.96
CA ALA A 147 0.83 -8.00 -0.78
C ALA A 147 1.44 -7.55 0.56
N LEU A 148 1.23 -6.29 0.94
CA LEU A 148 1.68 -5.75 2.22
C LEU A 148 0.94 -6.38 3.41
N GLN A 149 -0.38 -6.59 3.30
CA GLN A 149 -1.15 -7.25 4.35
C GLN A 149 -0.68 -8.70 4.56
N MET A 150 -0.37 -9.40 3.48
CA MET A 150 0.21 -10.74 3.55
C MET A 150 1.56 -10.77 4.25
N LEU A 151 2.44 -9.81 3.93
CA LEU A 151 3.71 -9.65 4.64
C LEU A 151 3.47 -9.40 6.14
N ALA A 152 2.51 -8.55 6.48
CA ALA A 152 2.17 -8.25 7.87
C ALA A 152 1.68 -9.50 8.62
N LEU A 153 0.78 -10.28 8.02
CA LEU A 153 0.28 -11.53 8.61
C LEU A 153 1.40 -12.56 8.76
N TYR A 154 2.27 -12.69 7.77
CA TYR A 154 3.41 -13.60 7.83
C TYR A 154 4.39 -13.22 8.94
N LEU A 155 4.74 -11.94 9.08
CA LEU A 155 5.56 -11.46 10.20
C LEU A 155 4.87 -11.70 11.56
N ALA A 156 3.56 -11.51 11.66
CA ALA A 156 2.80 -11.79 12.87
C ALA A 156 2.79 -13.29 13.23
N GLN A 157 2.68 -14.17 12.23
CA GLN A 157 2.76 -15.63 12.36
C GLN A 157 4.14 -16.05 12.89
N LEU A 158 5.22 -15.56 12.28
CA LEU A 158 6.60 -15.88 12.70
C LEU A 158 6.89 -15.47 14.15
N ARG A 159 6.27 -14.39 14.61
CA ARG A 159 6.41 -13.87 15.98
C ARG A 159 5.38 -14.45 16.97
N GLY A 160 4.44 -15.27 16.51
CA GLY A 160 3.38 -15.85 17.34
C GLY A 160 2.45 -14.83 17.98
N ILE A 161 2.21 -13.69 17.32
CA ILE A 161 1.37 -12.60 17.85
C ILE A 161 -0.11 -12.83 17.51
N LEU A 162 -0.39 -13.23 16.27
CA LEU A 162 -1.74 -13.61 15.84
C LEU A 162 -1.89 -15.13 15.94
N TYR A 163 -3.03 -15.56 16.47
CA TYR A 163 -3.39 -16.97 16.47
C TYR A 163 -3.84 -17.41 15.07
N HIS A 164 -3.73 -18.70 14.78
CA HIS A 164 -4.09 -19.27 13.48
C HIS A 164 -5.52 -18.92 13.05
N GLU A 165 -6.47 -18.85 13.99
CA GLU A 165 -7.86 -18.45 13.74
C GLU A 165 -7.99 -16.99 13.26
N GLU A 166 -7.22 -16.07 13.86
CA GLU A 166 -7.23 -14.66 13.48
C GLU A 166 -6.63 -14.45 12.09
N THR A 167 -5.49 -15.10 11.82
CA THR A 167 -4.87 -15.11 10.49
C THR A 167 -5.82 -15.69 9.45
N SER A 168 -6.48 -16.80 9.76
CA SER A 168 -7.47 -17.43 8.86
C SER A 168 -8.65 -16.52 8.55
N LEU A 169 -9.17 -15.81 9.56
CA LEU A 169 -10.26 -14.85 9.37
C LEU A 169 -9.87 -13.73 8.39
N VAL A 170 -8.68 -13.14 8.56
CA VAL A 170 -8.19 -12.10 7.63
C VAL A 170 -7.97 -12.68 6.24
N MET A 171 -7.42 -13.89 6.14
CA MET A 171 -7.23 -14.56 4.85
C MET A 171 -8.55 -14.83 4.12
N ASP A 172 -9.61 -15.18 4.83
CA ASP A 172 -10.93 -15.37 4.23
C ASP A 172 -11.55 -14.05 3.76
N GLN A 173 -11.32 -12.95 4.48
CA GLN A 173 -11.67 -11.60 4.01
C GLN A 173 -10.91 -11.23 2.74
N LEU A 174 -9.60 -11.53 2.68
CA LEU A 174 -8.78 -11.31 1.49
C LEU A 174 -9.27 -12.15 0.29
N LYS A 175 -9.69 -13.40 0.51
CA LYS A 175 -10.28 -14.26 -0.52
C LYS A 175 -11.62 -13.74 -1.03
N ALA A 176 -12.38 -13.04 -0.19
CA ALA A 176 -13.67 -12.44 -0.56
C ALA A 176 -13.52 -11.11 -1.34
N LEU A 177 -12.35 -10.47 -1.31
CA LEU A 177 -12.11 -9.18 -1.97
C LEU A 177 -12.51 -9.13 -3.46
N PRO A 178 -12.25 -10.14 -4.31
CA PRO A 178 -12.66 -10.08 -5.71
C PRO A 178 -14.17 -9.87 -5.89
N GLY A 179 -15.00 -10.49 -5.06
CA GLY A 179 -16.45 -10.30 -5.08
C GLY A 179 -16.84 -8.88 -4.67
N LEU A 180 -16.25 -8.37 -3.57
CA LEU A 180 -16.48 -7.00 -3.11
C LEU A 180 -16.02 -5.94 -4.12
N MET A 181 -14.95 -6.22 -4.86
CA MET A 181 -14.48 -5.36 -5.95
C MET A 181 -15.47 -5.38 -7.13
N GLN A 182 -16.04 -6.54 -7.46
CA GLN A 182 -17.09 -6.63 -8.47
C GLN A 182 -18.33 -5.83 -8.06
N ASP A 183 -18.79 -5.97 -6.81
CA ASP A 183 -19.92 -5.20 -6.28
C ASP A 183 -19.68 -3.67 -6.36
N ALA A 184 -18.43 -3.22 -6.26
CA ALA A 184 -18.07 -1.82 -6.43
C ALA A 184 -18.06 -1.40 -7.91
N LEU A 185 -17.57 -2.25 -8.81
CA LEU A 185 -17.55 -2.01 -10.25
C LEU A 185 -18.97 -1.98 -10.85
N ASP A 186 -19.89 -2.79 -10.33
CA ASP A 186 -21.29 -2.83 -10.77
C ASP A 186 -22.06 -1.53 -10.47
N ARG A 187 -21.46 -0.59 -9.73
CA ARG A 187 -22.00 0.74 -9.46
C ARG A 187 -21.60 1.79 -10.50
N ASP A 188 -21.01 1.39 -11.63
CA ASP A 188 -20.56 2.26 -12.72
C ASP A 188 -21.60 3.33 -13.11
N VAL A 189 -22.88 2.96 -13.25
CA VAL A 189 -23.95 3.91 -13.61
C VAL A 189 -24.07 5.06 -12.59
N ALA A 190 -24.01 4.75 -11.29
CA ALA A 190 -24.10 5.76 -10.24
C ALA A 190 -22.82 6.63 -10.19
N VAL A 191 -21.65 6.01 -10.38
CA VAL A 191 -20.38 6.73 -10.44
C VAL A 191 -20.34 7.67 -11.63
N LYS A 192 -20.83 7.23 -12.79
CA LYS A 192 -20.95 8.04 -14.00
C LYS A 192 -21.86 9.25 -13.80
N SER A 193 -23.02 9.07 -13.17
CA SER A 193 -23.93 10.18 -12.84
C SER A 193 -23.23 11.24 -11.98
N VAL A 194 -22.50 10.82 -10.94
CA VAL A 194 -21.74 11.75 -10.10
C VAL A 194 -20.62 12.43 -10.90
N ALA A 195 -19.94 11.70 -11.79
CA ALA A 195 -18.90 12.26 -12.63
C ALA A 195 -19.45 13.35 -13.59
N GLU A 196 -20.65 13.15 -14.13
CA GLU A 196 -21.36 14.14 -14.95
C GLU A 196 -21.73 15.39 -14.13
N ASP A 197 -22.20 15.22 -12.89
CA ASP A 197 -22.54 16.33 -11.99
C ASP A 197 -21.33 17.21 -11.62
N ILE A 198 -20.13 16.63 -11.58
CA ILE A 198 -18.90 17.33 -11.18
C ILE A 198 -18.00 17.67 -12.38
N ALA A 199 -18.44 17.45 -13.62
CA ALA A 199 -17.62 17.58 -14.82
C ALA A 199 -17.07 19.00 -15.06
N GLU A 200 -17.79 20.03 -14.61
CA GLU A 200 -17.37 21.44 -14.75
C GLU A 200 -16.48 21.93 -13.60
N GLN A 201 -16.25 21.10 -12.58
CA GLN A 201 -15.43 21.47 -11.43
C GLN A 201 -13.95 21.49 -11.77
N ARG A 202 -13.24 22.47 -11.23
CA ARG A 202 -11.78 22.59 -11.39
C ARG A 202 -10.99 22.12 -10.18
N ASP A 203 -11.58 22.30 -9.01
CA ASP A 203 -10.98 21.99 -7.72
C ASP A 203 -11.83 20.91 -7.03
N LEU A 204 -11.18 19.85 -6.55
CA LEU A 204 -11.83 18.74 -5.84
C LEU A 204 -11.11 18.49 -4.52
N PHE A 205 -11.89 18.40 -3.44
CA PHE A 205 -11.37 18.00 -2.14
C PHE A 205 -11.73 16.56 -1.86
N TYR A 206 -10.75 15.80 -1.39
CA TYR A 206 -10.90 14.43 -0.93
C TYR A 206 -10.69 14.40 0.58
N ILE A 207 -11.53 13.66 1.30
CA ILE A 207 -11.36 13.48 2.74
C ILE A 207 -11.53 12.04 3.16
N GLY A 208 -10.80 11.67 4.19
CA GLY A 208 -10.93 10.36 4.83
C GLY A 208 -10.34 10.37 6.22
N ARG A 209 -10.58 9.29 6.97
CA ARG A 209 -9.94 9.04 8.26
C ARG A 209 -9.29 7.67 8.25
N ASN A 210 -8.20 7.54 9.00
CA ASN A 210 -7.44 6.30 9.09
C ASN A 210 -7.12 5.76 7.68
N THR A 211 -7.43 4.51 7.36
CA THR A 211 -7.24 3.89 6.04
C THR A 211 -7.96 4.64 4.93
N GLY A 212 -9.05 5.36 5.23
CA GLY A 212 -9.75 6.21 4.28
C GLY A 212 -8.95 7.44 3.85
N TYR A 213 -8.01 7.95 4.65
CA TYR A 213 -7.19 9.10 4.26
C TYR A 213 -6.17 8.74 3.15
N PRO A 214 -5.38 7.67 3.25
CA PRO A 214 -4.56 7.20 2.14
C PRO A 214 -5.37 6.85 0.88
N VAL A 215 -6.58 6.30 1.03
CA VAL A 215 -7.48 6.07 -0.11
C VAL A 215 -7.95 7.39 -0.74
N ALA A 216 -8.24 8.40 0.07
CA ALA A 216 -8.54 9.75 -0.40
C ALA A 216 -7.36 10.40 -1.14
N LEU A 217 -6.12 10.22 -0.64
CA LEU A 217 -4.89 10.62 -1.33
C LEU A 217 -4.76 9.94 -2.69
N GLU A 218 -5.04 8.64 -2.78
CA GLU A 218 -5.00 7.91 -4.04
C GLU A 218 -6.06 8.40 -5.02
N GLY A 219 -7.31 8.59 -4.57
CA GLY A 219 -8.37 9.16 -5.41
C GLY A 219 -8.00 10.53 -5.98
N ALA A 220 -7.48 11.42 -5.14
CA ALA A 220 -6.98 12.72 -5.57
C ALA A 220 -5.82 12.60 -6.57
N LEU A 221 -4.90 11.65 -6.38
CA LEU A 221 -3.82 11.39 -7.34
C LEU A 221 -4.36 10.96 -8.70
N LYS A 222 -5.33 10.03 -8.76
CA LYS A 222 -5.94 9.60 -10.02
C LYS A 222 -6.60 10.76 -10.76
N MET A 223 -7.35 11.63 -10.07
CA MET A 223 -7.96 12.80 -10.70
C MET A 223 -6.92 13.75 -11.32
N LYS A 224 -5.79 13.96 -10.64
CA LYS A 224 -4.68 14.77 -11.17
C LYS A 224 -4.02 14.13 -12.39
N GLU A 225 -3.83 12.82 -12.37
CA GLU A 225 -3.14 12.08 -13.44
C GLU A 225 -3.93 11.97 -14.73
N ILE A 226 -5.25 11.78 -14.66
CA ILE A 226 -6.07 11.47 -15.84
C ILE A 226 -7.02 12.59 -16.26
N ALA A 227 -7.54 13.36 -15.30
CA ALA A 227 -8.51 14.43 -15.56
C ALA A 227 -7.90 15.82 -15.43
N TYR A 228 -6.64 15.91 -14.95
CA TYR A 228 -5.91 17.18 -14.75
C TYR A 228 -6.63 18.19 -13.84
N LEU A 229 -7.52 17.69 -12.98
CA LEU A 229 -8.21 18.50 -11.98
C LEU A 229 -7.28 18.77 -10.80
N ARG A 230 -7.47 19.92 -10.14
CA ARG A 230 -6.77 20.24 -8.90
C ARG A 230 -7.43 19.46 -7.76
N ALA A 231 -6.95 18.25 -7.55
CA ALA A 231 -7.45 17.38 -6.50
C ALA A 231 -6.46 17.29 -5.32
N GLU A 232 -6.96 17.60 -4.14
CA GLU A 232 -6.21 17.56 -2.88
C GLU A 232 -6.94 16.69 -1.86
N ALA A 233 -6.19 15.95 -1.04
CA ALA A 233 -6.76 15.11 -0.01
C ALA A 233 -6.30 15.55 1.37
N TYR A 234 -7.23 15.52 2.32
CA TYR A 234 -6.99 15.92 3.70
C TYR A 234 -7.47 14.84 4.69
N PRO A 235 -6.78 14.63 5.82
CA PRO A 235 -7.39 13.92 6.93
C PRO A 235 -8.63 14.69 7.36
N ALA A 236 -9.79 14.05 7.45
CA ALA A 236 -11.05 14.77 7.64
C ALA A 236 -11.08 15.59 8.95
N GLY A 237 -10.33 15.18 9.98
CA GLY A 237 -10.18 15.94 11.22
C GLY A 237 -9.40 17.25 11.08
N GLU A 238 -8.56 17.36 10.05
CA GLU A 238 -7.67 18.49 9.80
C GLU A 238 -8.31 19.59 8.95
N LEU A 239 -9.51 19.37 8.39
CA LEU A 239 -10.21 20.39 7.60
C LEU A 239 -10.30 21.73 8.33
N LYS A 240 -10.64 21.72 9.62
CA LYS A 240 -10.80 22.94 10.43
C LYS A 240 -9.48 23.68 10.73
N HIS A 241 -8.33 23.11 10.37
CA HIS A 241 -7.01 23.65 10.68
C HIS A 241 -6.35 24.35 9.49
N GLY A 242 -7.14 24.84 8.54
CA GLY A 242 -6.67 25.60 7.38
C GLY A 242 -7.50 25.32 6.11
N PRO A 243 -7.61 24.04 5.67
CA PRO A 243 -8.25 23.69 4.40
C PRO A 243 -9.71 24.15 4.29
N ILE A 244 -10.43 24.26 5.41
CA ILE A 244 -11.81 24.76 5.44
C ILE A 244 -11.97 26.17 4.86
N ALA A 245 -10.89 26.98 4.85
CA ALA A 245 -10.90 28.31 4.26
C ALA A 245 -11.07 28.30 2.73
N LEU A 246 -10.84 27.16 2.07
CA LEU A 246 -11.04 26.98 0.63
C LEU A 246 -12.43 26.43 0.29
N ILE A 247 -13.27 26.16 1.30
CA ILE A 247 -14.60 25.60 1.10
C ILE A 247 -15.62 26.72 0.95
N GLU A 248 -16.26 26.79 -0.21
CA GLU A 248 -17.27 27.78 -0.58
C GLU A 248 -18.55 27.07 -1.07
N PRO A 249 -19.69 27.78 -1.17
CA PRO A 249 -20.89 27.22 -1.79
C PRO A 249 -20.58 26.69 -3.20
N GLY A 250 -20.82 25.40 -3.42
CA GLY A 250 -20.54 24.72 -4.68
C GLY A 250 -19.23 23.92 -4.72
N THR A 251 -18.37 24.03 -3.70
CA THR A 251 -17.17 23.19 -3.58
C THR A 251 -17.55 21.71 -3.46
N VAL A 252 -16.93 20.86 -4.28
CA VAL A 252 -17.13 19.41 -4.23
C VAL A 252 -16.14 18.77 -3.27
N VAL A 253 -16.68 17.99 -2.34
CA VAL A 253 -15.91 17.20 -1.38
C VAL A 253 -16.30 15.72 -1.50
N LEU A 254 -15.34 14.89 -1.88
CA LEU A 254 -15.49 13.44 -1.97
C LEU A 254 -14.95 12.78 -0.70
N ALA A 255 -15.80 12.05 0.02
CA ALA A 255 -15.46 11.47 1.31
C ALA A 255 -15.40 9.94 1.26
N VAL A 256 -14.31 9.36 1.76
CA VAL A 256 -14.20 7.92 2.02
C VAL A 256 -14.75 7.65 3.43
N ALA A 257 -15.98 7.13 3.49
CA ALA A 257 -16.69 6.84 4.74
C ALA A 257 -16.88 5.33 4.93
N THR A 258 -16.11 4.73 5.85
CA THR A 258 -16.24 3.31 6.21
C THR A 258 -17.14 3.15 7.44
N LYS A 259 -17.79 1.99 7.58
CA LYS A 259 -18.62 1.66 8.76
C LYS A 259 -17.80 1.38 10.04
N GLY A 260 -16.47 1.35 9.93
CA GLY A 260 -15.58 0.83 10.96
C GLY A 260 -15.06 1.88 11.93
N ARG A 261 -14.67 1.41 13.13
CA ARG A 261 -13.86 2.16 14.10
C ARG A 261 -12.37 1.86 13.90
N LEU A 262 -11.94 1.69 12.65
CA LEU A 262 -10.56 1.55 12.22
C LEU A 262 -10.48 2.18 10.83
#